data_AF-A0A537ID84-F1
#
_entry.id   AF-A0A537ID84-F1
#
_cell.length_a   1.000
_cell.length_b   1.000
_cell.length_c   1.000
_cell.angle_alpha   90.00
_cell.angle_beta   90.00
_cell.angle_gamma   90.00
#
_symmetry.space_group_name_H-M   'P 1'
#
loop_
_entity.id
_entity.type
_entity.pdbx_description
1 polymer ?
#
loop_
_entity_poly.entity_id
_entity_poly.type
_entity_poly.pdbx_seq_one_letter_code
_entity_poly.pdbx_strand_id
1 'polypeptide(L)' 'MKHLPSDGKRILTMRLWPRGVRKDSINLWLKDVGASRELIKEWKARKITSLPTRVVVVFLRIGVG' A
#
# COMPACT_ATOMS: atom_id res chain seq x y z
N MET A 1 -7.42 -15.70 -9.64
CA MET A 1 -7.23 -16.16 -8.24
C MET A 1 -8.31 -15.56 -7.37
N LYS A 2 -9.19 -16.40 -6.83
CA LYS A 2 -10.19 -16.03 -5.81
C LYS A 2 -9.49 -16.09 -4.45
N HIS A 3 -9.61 -15.05 -3.63
CA HIS A 3 -9.01 -15.03 -2.29
C HIS A 3 -9.80 -15.95 -1.34
N LEU A 4 -9.11 -16.87 -0.66
CA LEU A 4 -9.72 -17.76 0.32
C LEU A 4 -9.99 -16.99 1.63
N PRO A 5 -11.01 -17.35 2.43
CA PRO A 5 -11.28 -16.69 3.72
C PRO A 5 -10.08 -16.71 4.68
N SER A 6 -9.19 -17.70 4.56
CA SER A 6 -7.99 -17.89 5.39
C SER A 6 -6.79 -17.03 5.01
N ASP A 7 -6.89 -16.26 3.91
CA ASP A 7 -5.77 -15.49 3.32
C ASP A 7 -5.45 -14.18 4.07
N GLY A 8 -6.23 -13.84 5.11
CA GLY A 8 -6.08 -12.61 5.90
C GLY A 8 -6.55 -11.35 5.17
N LYS A 9 -6.43 -10.18 5.81
CA LYS A 9 -6.84 -8.89 5.24
C LYS A 9 -5.66 -8.17 4.59
N ARG A 10 -5.77 -7.87 3.30
CA ARG A 10 -4.76 -7.13 2.54
C ARG A 10 -5.11 -5.64 2.57
N ILE A 11 -4.26 -4.82 3.20
CA ILE A 11 -4.49 -3.38 3.38
C ILE A 11 -3.45 -2.59 2.57
N LEU A 12 -3.91 -1.70 1.70
CA LEU A 12 -3.06 -0.74 1.00
C LEU A 12 -3.01 0.56 1.80
N THR A 13 -1.82 1.00 2.18
CA THR A 13 -1.60 2.26 2.91
C THR A 13 -1.02 3.38 2.06
N MET A 14 -0.62 3.08 0.81
CA MET A 14 -0.08 4.10 -0.10
C MET A 14 -1.17 5.04 -0.57
N ARG A 15 -0.86 6.33 -0.75
CA ARG A 15 -1.84 7.28 -1.31
C ARG A 15 -2.11 7.08 -2.80
N LEU A 16 -1.15 6.50 -3.53
CA LEU A 16 -1.30 6.15 -4.95
C LEU A 16 -1.44 4.64 -5.12
N TRP A 17 -2.25 4.23 -6.09
CA TRP A 17 -2.38 2.83 -6.45
C TRP A 17 -1.11 2.33 -7.16
N PRO A 18 -0.46 1.26 -6.67
CA PRO A 18 0.73 0.71 -7.29
C PRO A 18 0.43 0.07 -8.65
N ARG A 19 1.36 0.22 -9.60
CA ARG A 19 1.25 -0.43 -10.92
C ARG A 19 1.38 -1.95 -10.74
N GLY A 20 0.59 -2.71 -11.49
CA GLY A 20 0.62 -4.18 -11.44
C GLY A 20 -0.17 -4.84 -10.30
N VAL A 21 -0.72 -4.07 -9.34
CA VAL A 21 -1.57 -4.62 -8.27
C VAL A 21 -3.03 -4.57 -8.70
N ARG A 22 -3.75 -5.69 -8.60
CA ARG A 22 -5.18 -5.78 -8.92
C ARG A 22 -6.01 -5.22 -7.77
N LYS A 23 -7.05 -4.43 -8.07
CA LYS A 23 -7.96 -3.85 -7.04
C LYS A 23 -8.61 -4.91 -6.16
N ASP A 24 -9.02 -6.01 -6.78
CA ASP A 24 -9.65 -7.15 -6.11
C ASP A 24 -8.73 -7.85 -5.08
N SER A 25 -7.41 -7.64 -5.18
CA SER A 25 -6.43 -8.22 -4.25
C SER A 25 -6.20 -7.41 -2.97
N ILE A 26 -6.95 -6.33 -2.77
CA ILE A 26 -6.85 -5.45 -1.61
C ILE A 26 -8.23 -5.32 -0.98
N ASN A 27 -8.34 -5.61 0.32
CA ASN A 27 -9.60 -5.51 1.06
C ASN A 27 -9.89 -4.08 1.53
N LEU A 28 -8.86 -3.29 1.84
CA LEU A 28 -9.00 -1.93 2.37
C LEU A 28 -7.90 -1.00 1.87
N TRP A 29 -8.23 0.26 1.57
CA TRP A 29 -7.29 1.28 1.12
C TRP A 29 -7.28 2.51 2.05
N LEU A 30 -6.24 2.63 2.88
CA LEU A 30 -6.02 3.71 3.84
C LEU A 30 -5.11 4.79 3.26
N LYS A 31 -5.67 5.69 2.46
CA LYS A 31 -4.93 6.74 1.72
C LYS A 31 -4.26 7.79 2.59
N ASP A 32 -4.74 7.96 3.82
CA ASP A 32 -4.31 9.02 4.74
C ASP A 32 -3.15 8.61 5.64
N VAL A 33 -2.83 7.31 5.67
CA VAL A 33 -1.66 6.79 6.37
C VAL A 33 -0.40 6.86 5.51
N GLY A 34 -0.56 7.04 4.19
CA GLY A 34 0.54 7.12 3.23
C GLY A 34 1.19 8.51 3.15
N ALA A 35 2.38 8.56 2.56
CA ALA A 35 3.08 9.81 2.26
C ALA A 35 2.22 10.80 1.46
N SER A 36 2.41 12.11 1.70
CA SER A 36 1.66 13.17 1.02
C SER A 36 1.94 13.19 -0.49
N ARG A 37 1.02 13.81 -1.27
CA ARG A 37 1.16 13.90 -2.73
C ARG A 37 2.41 14.68 -3.15
N GLU A 38 2.73 15.74 -2.42
CA GLU A 38 3.90 16.58 -2.69
C GLU A 38 5.19 15.81 -2.46
N LEU A 39 5.28 15.09 -1.34
CA LEU A 39 6.46 14.30 -1.03
C LEU A 39 6.69 13.16 -2.04
N ILE A 40 5.61 12.52 -2.52
CA ILE A 40 5.69 11.55 -3.62
C ILE A 40 6.19 12.20 -4.92
N LYS A 41 5.77 13.43 -5.23
CA LYS A 41 6.18 14.18 -6.42
C LYS A 41 7.68 14.53 -6.37
N GLU A 42 8.16 14.98 -5.22
CA GLU A 42 9.57 15.31 -5.00
C GLU A 42 10.47 14.08 -5.09
N TRP A 43 10.04 12.95 -4.53
CA TRP A 43 10.77 11.68 -4.66
C TRP A 43 10.84 11.20 -6.12
N LYS A 44 9.72 11.27 -6.86
CA LYS A 44 9.71 10.94 -8.30
C LYS A 44 10.63 11.85 -9.11
N ALA A 45 10.77 13.11 -8.70
CA ALA A 45 11.68 14.07 -9.31
C ALA A 45 13.15 13.91 -8.85
N ARG A 46 13.46 12.88 -8.04
CA ARG A 46 14.79 12.64 -7.42
C ARG A 46 15.31 13.81 -6.58
N LYS A 47 14.42 14.68 -6.09
CA LYS A 47 14.79 15.80 -5.21
C LYS A 47 15.07 15.34 -3.79
N ILE A 48 14.48 14.21 -3.39
CA ILE A 48 14.75 13.54 -2.12
C ILE A 48 15.18 12.10 -2.38
N THR A 49 16.28 11.69 -1.74
CA THR A 49 16.94 10.40 -2.00
C THR A 49 16.25 9.24 -1.27
N SER A 50 15.50 9.53 -0.20
CA SER A 50 14.74 8.55 0.57
C SER A 50 13.32 9.03 0.80
N LEU A 51 12.34 8.15 0.59
CA LEU A 51 11.04 8.34 1.23
C LEU A 51 11.24 8.04 2.72
N PRO A 52 10.78 8.91 3.64
CA PRO A 52 10.82 8.61 5.07
C PRO A 52 10.00 7.35 5.40
N THR A 53 9.07 6.98 4.52
CA THR A 53 8.29 5.75 4.59
C THR A 53 8.77 4.79 3.51
N ARG A 54 9.48 3.72 3.90
CA ARG A 54 9.63 2.54 3.02
C ARG A 54 8.23 2.18 2.51
N VAL A 55 8.10 1.97 1.20
CA VAL A 55 6.83 1.51 0.61
C VAL A 55 6.60 0.08 1.09
N VAL A 56 5.95 -0.07 2.24
CA VAL A 56 5.58 -1.37 2.78
C VAL A 56 4.15 -1.64 2.36
N VAL A 57 3.97 -2.54 1.40
CA VAL A 57 2.68 -3.22 1.25
C VAL A 57 2.60 -4.18 2.43
N VAL A 58 1.96 -3.74 3.52
CA VAL A 58 1.78 -4.58 4.70
C VAL A 58 0.66 -5.57 4.40
N PHE A 59 1.02 -6.81 4.14
CA PHE A 59 0.08 -7.92 4.15
C PHE A 59 -0.17 -8.31 5.61
N LEU A 60 -1.13 -7.67 6.26
CA LEU A 60 -1.50 -8.04 7.62
C LEU A 60 -2.39 -9.29 7.57
N ARG A 61 -1.79 -10.47 7.73
CA ARG A 61 -2.55 -11.69 7.98
C ARG A 61 -3.12 -11.61 9.41
N ILE A 62 -4.28 -10.96 9.56
CA ILE A 62 -5.09 -11.14 10.77
C ILE A 62 -5.65 -12.56 10.69
N GLY A 63 -4.94 -13.50 11.31
CA GLY A 63 -5.48 -14.82 11.57
C GLY A 63 -6.64 -14.66 12.54
N VAL A 64 -7.85 -14.94 12.07
CA VAL A 64 -8.97 -15.22 12.97
C VAL A 64 -8.82 -16.69 13.32
N GLY A 65 -8.10 -16.94 14.41
CA GLY A 65 -8.08 -18.21 15.13
C GLY A 65 -8.75 -17.97 16.46
#